data_AF-A0A7L0WT61-F1
#
_entry.id   AF-A0A7L0WT61-F1
#
_cell.length_a   1.000
_cell.length_b   1.000
_cell.length_c   1.000
_cell.angle_alpha   90.00
_cell.angle_beta   90.00
_cell.angle_gamma   90.00
#
_symmetry.space_group_name_H-M   'P 1'
#
loop_
_entity.id
_entity.type
_entity.pdbx_description
1 polymer ?
#
loop_
_entity_poly.entity_id
_entity_poly.type
_entity_poly.pdbx_seq_one_letter_code
_entity_poly.pdbx_strand_id
1 'polypeptide(L)'
;ILDLSMAVQKFSQSLQDFQFECIGDAETDDEINIAQSLKEFARLLIAVEEERRRLIQNANDVLIAPLEKFRKEQIGAAKDGKKKFDKESEKYYSILEKHLNLSAKKKESHLQD
;
A
#
# COMPACT_ATOMS: atom_id res chain seq x y z
N ILE A 1 -10.61 5.20 -0.44
CA ILE A 1 -10.24 6.10 0.69
C ILE A 1 -10.62 7.54 0.38
N LEU A 2 -10.18 8.09 -0.77
CA LEU A 2 -10.53 9.44 -1.22
C LEU A 2 -12.04 9.68 -1.29
N ASP A 3 -12.81 8.72 -1.81
CA ASP A 3 -14.26 8.89 -1.96
C ASP A 3 -14.99 9.06 -0.63
N LEU A 4 -14.58 8.31 0.40
CA LEU A 4 -15.16 8.43 1.74
C LEU A 4 -14.82 9.78 2.38
N SER A 5 -13.55 10.21 2.31
CA SER A 5 -13.13 11.52 2.81
C SER A 5 -13.92 12.65 2.15
N MET A 6 -14.09 12.59 0.82
CA MET A 6 -14.86 13.57 0.07
C MET A 6 -16.34 13.55 0.44
N ALA A 7 -16.94 12.38 0.63
CA ALA A 7 -18.34 12.25 1.02
C ALA A 7 -18.58 12.83 2.42
N VAL A 8 -17.71 12.52 3.40
CA VAL A 8 -17.81 13.05 4.77
C VAL A 8 -17.65 14.58 4.78
N GLN A 9 -16.71 15.11 3.99
CA GLN A 9 -16.51 16.55 3.90
C GLN A 9 -17.73 17.26 3.29
N LYS A 10 -18.27 16.74 2.19
CA LYS A 10 -19.48 17.30 1.56
C LYS A 10 -20.69 17.25 2.49
N PHE A 11 -20.90 16.11 3.15
CA PHE A 11 -22.01 15.94 4.09
C PHE A 11 -21.89 16.87 5.29
N SER A 12 -20.70 16.98 5.87
CA SER A 12 -20.43 17.92 6.97
C SER A 12 -20.70 19.37 6.54
N GLN A 13 -20.32 19.74 5.31
CA GLN A 13 -20.62 21.07 4.78
C GLN A 13 -22.12 21.30 4.66
N SER A 14 -22.87 20.34 4.11
CA SER A 14 -24.34 20.43 4.02
C SER A 14 -25.01 20.60 5.38
N LEU A 15 -24.46 19.99 6.44
CA LEU A 15 -24.96 20.16 7.80
C LEU A 15 -24.60 21.52 8.42
N GLN A 16 -23.43 22.08 8.09
CA GLN A 16 -23.05 23.42 8.56
C GLN A 16 -23.90 24.52 7.94
N ASP A 17 -24.20 24.36 6.65
CA ASP A 17 -24.97 25.33 5.86
C ASP A 17 -26.48 25.10 5.98
N PHE A 18 -26.90 24.08 6.72
CA PHE A 18 -28.31 23.77 6.91
C PHE A 18 -29.04 24.93 7.59
N GLN A 19 -30.14 25.35 6.97
CA GLN A 19 -31.08 26.33 7.48
C GLN A 19 -32.48 25.81 7.18
N PHE A 20 -33.41 26.04 8.12
CA PHE A 20 -34.80 25.69 7.89
C PHE A 20 -35.43 26.67 6.89
N GLU A 21 -36.35 26.15 6.08
CA GLU A 21 -37.22 26.99 5.29
C GLU A 21 -38.44 27.34 6.14
N CYS A 22 -38.43 28.53 6.75
CA CYS A 22 -39.45 28.94 7.71
C CYS A 22 -40.67 29.56 7.02
N ILE A 23 -41.86 29.32 7.59
CA ILE A 23 -43.10 29.98 7.20
C ILE A 23 -43.26 31.24 8.07
N GLY A 24 -42.98 32.42 7.51
CA GLY A 24 -43.06 33.70 8.22
C GLY A 24 -41.72 34.44 8.25
N ASP A 25 -41.63 35.51 9.05
CA ASP A 25 -40.48 36.42 9.06
C ASP A 25 -39.40 36.08 10.12
N ALA A 26 -39.60 35.01 10.90
CA ALA A 26 -38.68 34.59 11.97
C ALA A 26 -38.69 33.06 12.18
N GLU A 27 -37.52 32.52 12.58
CA GLU A 27 -37.37 31.13 13.00
C GLU A 27 -37.92 30.93 14.43
N THR A 28 -38.44 29.73 14.70
CA THR A 28 -38.79 29.28 16.05
C THR A 28 -37.55 28.89 16.84
N ASP A 29 -37.64 28.90 18.18
CA ASP A 29 -36.55 28.46 19.05
C ASP A 29 -36.12 27.01 18.77
N ASP A 30 -37.06 26.13 18.40
CA ASP A 30 -36.77 24.74 18.06
C ASP A 30 -35.98 24.62 16.74
N GLU A 31 -36.34 25.39 15.72
CA GLU A 31 -35.62 25.43 14.44
C GLU A 31 -34.17 25.91 14.63
N ILE A 32 -33.99 26.98 15.43
CA ILE A 32 -32.67 27.50 15.78
C ILE A 32 -31.85 26.43 16.52
N ASN A 33 -32.45 25.78 17.53
CA ASN A 33 -31.78 24.75 18.33
C ASN A 33 -31.38 23.53 17.50
N ILE A 34 -32.25 23.08 16.58
CA ILE A 34 -31.94 21.96 15.70
C ILE A 34 -30.85 22.34 14.70
N ALA A 35 -30.93 23.51 14.04
CA ALA A 35 -29.91 23.96 13.11
C ALA A 35 -28.53 24.09 13.79
N GLN A 36 -28.48 24.63 15.01
CA GLN A 36 -27.25 24.70 15.79
C GLN A 36 -26.71 23.30 16.15
N SER A 37 -27.59 22.37 16.50
CA SER A 37 -27.19 20.98 16.79
C SER A 37 -26.57 20.29 15.56
N LEU A 38 -27.10 20.55 14.36
CA LEU A 38 -26.54 20.03 13.11
C LEU A 38 -25.15 20.64 12.81
N LYS A 39 -24.96 21.93 13.09
CA LYS A 39 -23.64 22.58 12.99
C LYS A 39 -22.61 21.97 13.94
N GLU A 40 -22.98 21.68 15.19
CA GLU A 40 -22.06 21.00 16.13
C GLU A 40 -21.75 19.57 15.66
N PHE A 41 -22.75 18.84 15.18
CA PHE A 41 -22.54 17.49 14.65
C PHE A 41 -21.59 17.49 13.45
N ALA A 42 -21.70 18.47 12.55
CA ALA A 42 -20.78 18.65 11.45
C ALA A 42 -19.33 18.89 11.90
N ARG A 43 -19.12 19.69 12.95
CA ARG A 43 -17.79 19.92 13.53
C ARG A 43 -17.19 18.62 14.08
N LEU A 44 -18.00 17.81 14.75
CA LEU A 44 -17.55 16.50 15.25
C LEU A 44 -17.17 15.56 14.10
N LEU A 45 -17.95 15.52 13.02
CA LEU A 45 -17.62 14.72 11.84
C LEU A 45 -16.29 15.13 11.21
N ILE A 46 -16.04 16.44 11.09
CA ILE A 46 -14.77 16.96 10.56
C ILE A 46 -13.60 16.54 11.43
N ALA A 47 -13.73 16.66 12.76
CA ALA A 47 -12.67 16.27 13.70
C ALA A 47 -12.36 14.77 13.61
N VAL A 48 -13.39 13.91 13.57
CA VAL A 48 -13.24 12.46 13.41
C VAL A 48 -12.56 12.12 12.08
N GLU A 49 -12.95 12.78 10.98
CA GLU A 49 -12.34 12.57 9.67
C GLU A 49 -10.87 13.02 9.64
N GLU A 50 -10.51 14.06 10.38
CA GLU A 50 -9.13 14.49 10.53
C GLU A 50 -8.28 13.44 11.26
N GLU A 51 -8.78 12.88 12.37
CA GLU A 51 -8.11 11.78 13.07
C GLU A 51 -8.00 10.53 12.21
N ARG A 52 -9.04 10.20 11.45
CA ARG A 52 -8.99 9.08 10.50
C ARG A 52 -7.90 9.28 9.44
N ARG A 53 -7.78 10.49 8.89
CA ARG A 53 -6.71 10.82 7.93
C ARG A 53 -5.33 10.71 8.56
N ARG A 54 -5.13 11.21 9.79
CA ARG A 54 -3.89 11.04 10.55
C ARG A 54 -3.53 9.56 10.73
N LEU A 55 -4.49 8.74 11.14
CA LEU A 55 -4.27 7.30 11.33
C LEU A 55 -3.85 6.60 10.04
N ILE A 56 -4.51 6.91 8.92
CA ILE A 56 -4.18 6.35 7.60
C ILE A 56 -2.77 6.77 7.18
N GLN A 57 -2.43 8.05 7.34
CA GLN A 57 -1.10 8.54 7.00
C GLN A 57 -0.02 7.85 7.84
N ASN A 58 -0.23 7.74 9.15
CA ASN A 58 0.69 7.05 10.05
C ASN A 58 0.86 5.57 9.68
N ALA A 59 -0.23 4.86 9.34
CA ALA A 59 -0.14 3.48 8.87
C ALA A 59 0.66 3.37 7.56
N ASN A 60 0.49 4.32 6.65
CA ASN A 60 1.27 4.37 5.42
C ASN A 60 2.77 4.56 5.71
N ASP A 61 3.11 5.51 6.57
CA ASP A 61 4.50 5.89 6.84
C ASP A 61 5.24 4.85 7.66
N VAL A 62 4.58 4.27 8.67
CA VAL A 62 5.21 3.34 9.62
C VAL A 62 5.17 1.89 9.13
N LEU A 63 4.16 1.50 8.35
CA LEU A 63 3.98 0.10 7.94
C LEU A 63 4.00 -0.07 6.43
N ILE A 64 3.10 0.57 5.68
CA ILE A 64 2.91 0.25 4.26
C ILE A 64 4.16 0.60 3.44
N ALA A 65 4.66 1.83 3.51
CA ALA A 65 5.82 2.26 2.74
C ALA A 65 7.11 1.48 3.10
N PRO A 66 7.42 1.23 4.39
CA PRO A 66 8.55 0.36 4.76
C PRO A 66 8.41 -1.07 4.22
N LEU A 67 7.22 -1.67 4.30
CA LEU A 67 6.99 -3.03 3.76
C LEU A 67 7.10 -3.07 2.25
N GLU A 68 6.58 -2.07 1.54
CA GLU A 68 6.74 -1.97 0.09
C GLU A 68 8.20 -1.80 -0.32
N LYS A 69 8.94 -0.97 0.42
CA LYS A 69 10.39 -0.79 0.22
C LYS A 69 11.14 -2.10 0.45
N PHE A 70 10.87 -2.78 1.57
CA PHE A 70 11.48 -4.08 1.87
C PHE A 70 11.20 -5.12 0.78
N ARG A 71 9.94 -5.20 0.31
CA ARG A 71 9.54 -6.11 -0.77
C ARG A 71 10.29 -5.81 -2.07
N LYS A 72 10.45 -4.54 -2.44
CA LYS A 72 11.12 -4.16 -3.69
C LYS A 72 12.63 -4.34 -3.59
N GLU A 73 13.23 -3.83 -2.53
CA GLU A 73 14.69 -3.74 -2.42
C GLU A 73 15.30 -5.04 -1.90
N GLN A 74 14.83 -5.55 -0.77
CA GLN A 74 15.44 -6.71 -0.12
C GLN A 74 15.02 -8.01 -0.80
N ILE A 75 13.70 -8.24 -0.93
CA ILE A 75 13.20 -9.45 -1.59
C ILE A 75 13.53 -9.43 -3.09
N GLY A 76 13.45 -8.27 -3.74
CA GLY A 76 13.87 -8.11 -5.14
C GLY A 76 15.35 -8.45 -5.35
N ALA A 77 16.25 -7.85 -4.57
CA ALA A 77 17.68 -8.15 -4.66
C ALA A 77 18.00 -9.62 -4.37
N ALA A 78 17.35 -10.23 -3.38
CA ALA A 78 17.53 -11.65 -3.08
C ALA A 78 17.10 -12.55 -4.25
N LYS A 79 15.96 -12.25 -4.90
CA LYS A 79 15.50 -12.97 -6.09
C LYS A 79 16.48 -12.84 -7.25
N ASP A 80 17.00 -11.65 -7.50
CA ASP A 80 17.99 -11.41 -8.57
C ASP A 80 19.32 -12.11 -8.28
N GLY A 81 19.76 -12.08 -7.01
CA GLY A 81 20.93 -12.82 -6.55
C GLY A 81 20.79 -14.31 -6.78
N LYS A 82 19.64 -14.89 -6.40
CA LYS A 82 19.33 -16.30 -6.66
C LYS A 82 19.38 -16.61 -8.16
N LYS A 83 18.74 -15.80 -9.00
CA LYS A 83 18.73 -16.01 -10.46
C LYS A 83 20.14 -16.01 -11.05
N LYS A 84 21.02 -15.12 -10.57
CA LYS A 84 22.44 -15.09 -10.99
C LYS A 84 23.18 -16.34 -10.52
N PHE A 85 22.99 -16.74 -9.26
CA PHE A 85 23.61 -17.94 -8.72
C PHE A 85 23.20 -19.21 -9.48
N ASP A 86 21.90 -19.38 -9.75
CA ASP A 86 21.38 -20.53 -10.50
C ASP A 86 22.00 -20.58 -11.90
N LYS A 87 22.07 -19.44 -12.60
CA LYS A 87 22.67 -19.34 -13.94
C LYS A 87 24.17 -19.69 -13.96
N GLU A 88 24.95 -19.20 -12.99
CA GLU A 88 26.37 -19.53 -12.93
C GLU A 88 26.60 -20.99 -12.50
N SER A 89 25.72 -21.53 -11.64
CA SER A 89 25.75 -22.94 -11.25
C SER A 89 25.51 -23.86 -12.45
N GLU A 90 24.50 -23.58 -13.27
CA GLU A 90 24.23 -24.34 -14.51
C GLU A 90 25.43 -24.34 -15.47
N LYS A 91 26.06 -23.18 -15.67
CA LYS A 91 27.28 -23.08 -16.49
C LYS A 91 28.42 -23.91 -15.92
N TYR A 92 28.64 -23.82 -14.60
CA TYR A 92 29.70 -24.56 -13.92
C TYR A 92 29.51 -26.07 -14.09
N TYR A 93 28.30 -26.58 -13.83
CA TYR A 93 28.01 -28.00 -14.01
C TYR A 93 28.14 -28.45 -15.47
N SER A 94 27.72 -27.63 -16.44
CA SER A 94 27.91 -27.92 -17.87
C SER A 94 29.39 -28.01 -18.26
N ILE A 95 30.24 -27.14 -17.71
CA ILE A 95 31.70 -27.18 -17.92
C ILE A 95 32.29 -28.45 -17.28
N LEU A 96 31.92 -28.75 -16.04
CA LEU A 96 32.40 -29.92 -15.32
C LEU A 96 32.07 -31.22 -16.05
N GLU A 97 30.85 -31.36 -16.55
CA GLU A 97 30.41 -32.51 -17.35
C GLU A 97 31.25 -32.67 -18.63
N LYS A 98 31.54 -31.57 -19.34
CA LYS A 98 32.41 -31.60 -20.52
C LYS A 98 33.83 -32.06 -20.18
N HIS A 99 34.41 -31.56 -19.09
CA HIS A 99 35.75 -31.98 -18.64
C HIS A 99 35.80 -33.45 -18.23
N LEU A 100 34.79 -33.93 -17.49
CA LEU A 100 34.67 -35.34 -17.12
C LEU A 100 34.60 -36.24 -18.36
N ASN A 101 33.77 -35.87 -19.34
CA ASN A 101 33.63 -36.61 -20.59
C ASN A 101 34.94 -36.66 -21.40
N LEU A 102 35.72 -35.59 -21.41
CA LEU A 102 37.06 -35.56 -22.03
C LEU A 102 38.06 -36.44 -21.28
N SER A 103 38.05 -36.41 -19.94
CA SER A 103 38.92 -37.25 -19.12
C SER A 103 38.59 -38.73 -19.27
N ALA A 104 37.32 -39.10 -19.38
CA ALA A 104 36.89 -40.48 -19.58
C ALA A 104 37.40 -41.03 -20.91
N LYS A 105 37.26 -40.26 -22.01
CA LYS A 105 37.80 -40.61 -23.33
C LYS A 105 39.32 -40.77 -23.34
N LYS A 106 40.04 -39.95 -22.56
CA LYS A 106 41.51 -40.02 -22.44
C LYS A 106 41.99 -41.24 -21.64
N LYS A 107 41.19 -41.75 -20.71
CA LYS A 107 41.44 -43.02 -20.01
C LYS A 107 41.20 -44.22 -20.92
N GLU A 108 40.17 -44.18 -21.74
CA GLU A 108 39.85 -45.24 -22.72
C GLU A 108 40.95 -45.37 -23.79
N SER A 109 41.48 -44.25 -24.30
CA SER A 109 42.56 -44.27 -25.29
C SER A 109 43.90 -44.78 -24.76
N HIS A 110 44.12 -44.80 -23.43
CA HIS A 110 45.32 -45.35 -22.80
C HIS A 110 45.20 -46.84 -22.43
N LEU A 111 44.01 -47.43 -22.54
CA LEU A 111 43.75 -48.85 -22.30
C LEU A 111 43.66 -49.67 -23.59
N GLN A 112 43.81 -49.04 -24.76
CA GLN A 112 43.74 -49.66 -26.09
C GLN A 112 45.11 -49.95 -26.73
N ASP A 113 46.21 -49.72 -26.02
CA ASP A 113 47.57 -50.15 -26.41
C ASP A 113 48.01 -51.40 -25.62
#